data_AF-A0A349BCV6-F1
#
_entry.id   AF-A0A349BCV6-F1
#
_cell.length_a   1.000
_cell.length_b   1.000
_cell.length_c   1.000
_cell.angle_alpha   90.00
_cell.angle_beta   90.00
_cell.angle_gamma   90.00
#
_symmetry.space_group_name_H-M   'P 1'
#
loop_
_entity.id
_entity.type
_entity.pdbx_description
1 polymer ?
#
loop_
_entity_poly.entity_id
_entity_poly.type
_entity_poly.pdbx_seq_one_letter_code
_entity_poly.pdbx_strand_id
1 'polypeptide(L)' 'DHAIWFHRPPRIEDWVLYDVEAVTHRDDRILTSGRILDGDGRRIATVAQEILARSPEPG' A
#
# COMPACT_ATOMS: atom_id res chain seq x y z
N ASP A 1 -0.91 6.21 -9.43
CA ASP A 1 0.54 6.50 -9.35
C ASP A 1 1.16 5.61 -8.27
N HIS A 2 2.38 5.88 -7.79
CA HIS A 2 2.97 5.14 -6.67
C HIS A 2 4.11 5.93 -6.01
N ALA A 3 4.09 6.05 -4.69
CA ALA A 3 5.14 6.68 -3.90
C ALA A 3 5.49 5.84 -2.68
N ILE A 4 6.79 5.72 -2.38
CA ILE A 4 7.30 4.95 -1.25
C ILE A 4 8.31 5.80 -0.47
N TRP A 5 8.18 5.78 0.85
CA TRP A 5 9.19 6.31 1.77
C TRP A 5 9.77 5.18 2.60
N PHE A 6 11.07 4.95 2.44
CA PHE A 6 11.83 3.96 3.21
C PHE A 6 12.36 4.60 4.48
N HIS A 7 11.98 4.04 5.63
CA HIS A 7 12.35 4.54 6.95
C HIS A 7 13.50 3.73 7.58
N ARG A 8 13.59 2.44 7.22
CA ARG A 8 14.54 1.47 7.79
C ARG A 8 14.96 0.44 6.73
N PRO A 9 16.15 -0.16 6.83
CA PRO A 9 16.55 -1.26 5.94
C PRO A 9 15.71 -2.52 6.22
N PRO A 10 15.14 -3.18 5.20
CA PRO A 10 14.52 -4.49 5.37
C PRO A 10 15.58 -5.60 5.49
N ARG A 11 15.22 -6.68 6.17
CA ARG A 11 15.87 -7.98 6.01
C ARG A 11 15.07 -8.77 4.99
N ILE A 12 15.69 -9.19 3.89
CA ILE A 12 14.96 -9.74 2.73
C ILE A 12 14.55 -11.21 2.95
N GLU A 13 15.21 -11.85 3.89
CA GLU A 13 14.97 -13.20 4.37
C GLU A 13 13.83 -13.30 5.40
N ASP A 14 13.41 -12.17 5.99
CA ASP A 14 12.37 -12.12 7.01
C ASP A 14 11.00 -11.80 6.38
N TRP A 15 9.94 -12.34 6.98
CA TRP A 15 8.57 -11.94 6.64
C TRP A 15 8.33 -10.49 7.01
N VAL A 16 7.52 -9.81 6.18
CA VAL A 16 6.98 -8.48 6.47
C VAL A 16 5.46 -8.52 6.41
N LEU A 17 4.82 -7.71 7.24
CA LEU A 17 3.38 -7.43 7.12
C LEU A 17 3.20 -6.20 6.24
N TYR A 18 2.42 -6.35 5.17
CA TYR A 18 1.95 -5.21 4.38
C TYR A 18 0.48 -4.93 4.72
N ASP A 19 0.27 -3.92 5.56
CA ASP A 19 -1.05 -3.46 5.99
C ASP A 19 -1.50 -2.29 5.10
N VAL A 20 -2.64 -2.43 4.44
CA VAL A 20 -3.13 -1.50 3.41
C VAL A 20 -4.58 -1.14 3.67
N GLU A 21 -4.86 0.16 3.65
CA GLU A 21 -6.21 0.70 3.80
C GLU A 21 -6.60 1.58 2.60
N ALA A 22 -7.87 1.52 2.22
CA ALA A 22 -8.44 2.45 1.25
C ALA A 22 -8.80 3.76 1.95
N VAL A 23 -8.25 4.88 1.46
CA VAL A 23 -8.52 6.22 1.99
C VAL A 23 -9.77 6.81 1.32
N THR A 24 -9.89 6.64 0.01
CA THR A 24 -11.08 7.07 -0.76
C THR A 24 -11.24 6.27 -2.04
N HIS A 25 -12.47 6.18 -2.53
CA HIS A 25 -12.82 5.61 -3.83
C HIS A 25 -13.82 6.55 -4.53
N ARG A 26 -13.39 7.21 -5.60
CA ARG A 26 -14.18 8.15 -6.40
C ARG A 26 -13.69 8.15 -7.85
N ASP A 27 -14.62 8.36 -8.78
CA ASP A 27 -14.34 8.55 -10.21
C ASP A 27 -13.39 7.48 -10.80
N ASP A 28 -13.72 6.21 -10.55
CA ASP A 28 -12.92 5.03 -10.92
C ASP A 28 -11.48 5.04 -10.38
N ARG A 29 -11.21 5.81 -9.32
CA ARG A 29 -9.89 5.87 -8.66
C ARG A 29 -9.98 5.53 -7.20
N ILE A 30 -9.04 4.71 -6.73
CA ILE A 30 -8.89 4.36 -5.32
C ILE A 30 -7.54 4.89 -4.86
N LEU A 31 -7.56 5.77 -3.86
CA LEU A 31 -6.36 6.16 -3.14
C LEU A 31 -6.18 5.22 -1.93
N THR A 32 -5.01 4.60 -1.83
CA THR A 32 -4.64 3.73 -0.71
C THR A 32 -3.43 4.27 0.04
N SER A 33 -3.39 3.95 1.33
CA SER A 33 -2.26 4.16 2.22
C SER A 33 -1.80 2.81 2.75
N GLY A 34 -0.50 2.56 2.72
CA GLY A 34 0.11 1.30 3.11
C GLY A 34 1.24 1.47 4.11
N ARG A 35 1.41 0.49 5.00
CA ARG A 35 2.51 0.39 5.96
C ARG A 35 3.15 -0.98 5.83
N ILE A 36 4.46 -1.02 5.63
CA ILE A 36 5.25 -2.25 5.64
C ILE A 36 5.91 -2.35 7.01
N LEU A 37 5.67 -3.45 7.74
CA LEU A 37 6.16 -3.70 9.09
C LEU A 37 7.09 -4.93 9.11
N ASP A 38 8.15 -4.90 9.92
CA ASP A 38 8.98 -6.07 10.22
C ASP A 38 8.28 -7.04 11.19
N GLY A 39 8.89 -8.20 11.48
CA GLY A 39 8.36 -9.19 12.41
C GLY A 39 8.22 -8.71 13.87
N ASP A 40 8.89 -7.61 14.23
CA ASP A 40 8.74 -6.94 15.54
C ASP A 40 7.69 -5.81 15.49
N GLY A 41 6.99 -5.63 14.36
CA GLY A 41 5.97 -4.61 14.16
C GLY A 41 6.51 -3.21 13.87
N ARG A 42 7.81 -3.04 13.61
CA ARG A 42 8.39 -1.73 13.30
C ARG A 42 8.17 -1.38 11.83
N ARG A 43 7.79 -0.12 11.58
CA ARG A 43 7.55 0.37 10.20
C ARG A 43 8.83 0.49 9.39
N ILE A 44 8.97 -0.33 8.35
CA ILE A 44 10.06 -0.28 7.38
C ILE A 44 9.79 0.78 6.32
N ALA A 45 8.56 0.85 5.81
CA ALA A 45 8.19 1.77 4.75
C ALA A 45 6.74 2.26 4.87
N THR A 46 6.46 3.40 4.22
CA THR A 46 5.10 3.91 3.97
C THR A 46 4.88 3.96 2.47
N VAL A 47 3.69 3.54 2.04
CA VAL A 47 3.28 3.53 0.64
C VAL A 47 2.05 4.42 0.46
N ALA A 48 2.02 5.22 -0.59
CA ALA A 48 0.83 5.88 -1.08
C ALA A 48 0.64 5.50 -2.55
N GLN A 49 -0.58 5.12 -2.93
CA GLN A 49 -0.87 4.66 -4.28
C GLN A 49 -2.28 5.06 -4.70
N GLU A 50 -2.39 5.69 -5.87
CA GLU A 50 -3.66 5.80 -6.58
C GLU A 50 -3.79 4.70 -7.65
N ILE A 51 -4.92 4.01 -7.64
CA ILE A 51 -5.26 2.90 -8.54
C ILE A 51 -6.43 3.33 -9.42
N LEU A 52 -6.35 3.06 -10.72
CA LEU A 52 -7.53 3.11 -11.60
C LEU A 52 -8.33 1.80 -11.44
N ALA A 53 -9.50 1.88 -10.81
CA ALA A 53 -10.40 0.77 -10.53
C ALA A 53 -11.73 1.01 -11.24
N ARG A 54 -11.85 0.50 -12.46
CA ARG A 54 -13.09 0.59 -13.26
C ARG A 54 -14.02 -0.57 -12.93
N SER A 55 -15.30 -0.27 -12.83
CA SER A 55 -16.32 -1.32 -12.86
C SER A 55 -16.31 -2.00 -14.23
N PRO A 56 -16.44 -3.33 -14.31
CA PRO A 56 -16.67 -4.00 -15.58
C PRO A 56 -17.99 -3.51 -16.20
N GLU A 57 -18.04 -3.41 -17.52
CA GLU A 57 -19.30 -3.15 -18.24
C GLU A 57 -20.34 -4.21 -17.83
N PRO A 58 -21.60 -3.82 -17.53
CA PRO A 58 -22.66 -4.79 -17.37
C PRO A 58 -22.83 -5.56 -18.69
N GLY A 59 -22.69 -6.89 -18.63
CA GLY A 59 -22.98 -7.77 -19.76
C GLY A 59 -24.48 -7.94 -20.01
#